data_AF-A0A743SL66-F1
#
_entry.id   AF-A0A743SL66-F1
#
_cell.length_a   1.000
_cell.length_b   1.000
_cell.length_c   1.000
_cell.angle_alpha   90.00
_cell.angle_beta   90.00
_cell.angle_gamma   90.00
#
_symmetry.space_group_name_H-M   'P 1'
#
loop_
_entity.id
_entity.type
_entity.pdbx_description
1 polymer ?
#
loop_
_entity_poly.entity_id
_entity_poly.type
_entity_poly.pdbx_seq_one_letter_code
_entity_poly.pdbx_strand_id
1 'polypeptide(L)'
;MKQSRSILEFRRQFGVPAQFKFAGFVICNMHKEDYLFKYSGESSNALFSQWTPSPEFSLKFSRYKLASDVIDSFEWHDKAAVLIAFENRKQIAVCEIPSDFLLE
;
A
#
# COMPACT_ATOMS: atom_id res chain seq x y z
N MET A 1 10.65 21.64 12.96
CA MET A 1 9.23 21.44 12.58
C MET A 1 9.20 20.51 11.38
N LYS A 2 8.82 19.24 11.53
CA LYS A 2 8.60 18.34 10.37
C LYS A 2 7.19 18.64 9.86
N GLN A 3 7.08 19.15 8.63
CA GLN A 3 5.79 19.32 7.97
C GLN A 3 5.24 17.92 7.64
N SER A 4 4.12 17.56 8.24
CA SER A 4 3.33 16.39 7.84
C SER A 4 2.82 16.65 6.43
N ARG A 5 3.41 16.02 5.40
CA ARG A 5 2.91 16.17 4.03
C ARG A 5 1.56 15.48 3.91
N SER A 6 0.56 16.18 3.41
CA SER A 6 -0.79 15.64 3.19
C SER A 6 -0.84 14.78 1.93
N ILE A 7 -1.81 13.85 1.82
CA ILE A 7 -2.05 13.05 0.59
C ILE A 7 -2.24 13.95 -0.65
N LEU A 8 -2.73 15.18 -0.47
CA LEU A 8 -2.85 16.18 -1.53
C LEU A 8 -1.49 16.63 -2.09
N GLU A 9 -0.49 16.80 -1.22
CA GLU A 9 0.88 17.14 -1.62
C GLU A 9 1.57 15.96 -2.29
N PHE A 10 1.36 14.75 -1.78
CA PHE A 10 1.80 13.52 -2.44
C PHE A 10 1.26 13.46 -3.87
N ARG A 11 -0.05 13.62 -4.03
CA ARG A 11 -0.71 13.57 -5.33
C ARG A 11 -0.10 14.56 -6.33
N ARG A 12 0.22 15.78 -5.88
CA ARG A 12 0.88 16.81 -6.71
C ARG A 12 2.32 16.42 -7.07
N GLN A 13 3.08 15.92 -6.10
CA GLN A 13 4.48 15.55 -6.29
C GLN A 13 4.65 14.43 -7.34
N PHE A 14 3.75 13.44 -7.32
CA PHE A 14 3.82 12.29 -8.22
C PHE A 14 3.04 12.47 -9.54
N GLY A 15 2.56 13.68 -9.82
CA GLY A 15 1.83 13.98 -11.05
C GLY A 15 0.52 13.18 -11.21
N VAL A 16 -0.03 12.67 -10.11
CA VAL A 16 -1.26 11.87 -10.12
C VAL A 16 -2.42 12.79 -10.51
N PRO A 17 -3.13 12.52 -11.63
CA PRO A 17 -4.18 13.40 -12.10
C PRO A 17 -5.31 13.58 -11.09
N ALA A 18 -5.98 14.74 -11.09
CA ALA A 18 -6.96 15.09 -10.07
C ALA A 18 -8.18 14.15 -10.00
N GLN A 19 -8.48 13.46 -11.11
CA GLN A 19 -9.54 12.46 -11.21
C GLN A 19 -9.24 11.16 -10.46
N PHE A 20 -7.98 10.90 -10.15
CA PHE A 20 -7.57 9.75 -9.33
C PHE A 20 -7.84 10.09 -7.86
N LYS A 21 -8.68 9.26 -7.22
CA LYS A 21 -9.04 9.38 -5.82
C LYS A 21 -8.17 8.44 -5.00
N PHE A 22 -7.86 8.84 -3.77
CA PHE A 22 -7.17 7.95 -2.83
C PHE A 22 -8.01 6.68 -2.64
N ALA A 23 -7.39 5.52 -2.90
CA ALA A 23 -8.02 4.20 -2.82
C ALA A 23 -7.57 3.41 -1.59
N GLY A 24 -6.49 3.84 -0.93
CA GLY A 24 -5.94 3.19 0.25
C GLY A 24 -4.45 2.95 0.13
N PHE A 25 -3.96 2.06 0.98
CA PHE A 25 -2.59 1.54 0.96
C PHE A 25 -2.61 0.09 0.49
N VAL A 26 -1.58 -0.33 -0.24
CA VAL A 26 -1.42 -1.71 -0.72
C VAL A 26 -0.05 -2.21 -0.31
N ILE A 27 0.10 -3.52 -0.16
CA ILE A 27 1.40 -4.15 0.10
C ILE A 27 1.91 -4.73 -1.21
N CYS A 28 3.09 -4.31 -1.64
CA CYS A 28 3.78 -4.82 -2.83
C CYS A 28 4.95 -5.71 -2.40
N ASN A 29 5.07 -6.89 -3.01
CA ASN A 29 6.26 -7.71 -2.95
C ASN A 29 7.29 -7.17 -3.94
N MET A 30 8.33 -6.54 -3.42
CA MET A 30 9.32 -5.80 -4.21
C MET A 30 10.19 -6.71 -5.09
N HIS A 31 10.22 -8.03 -4.83
CA HIS A 31 10.97 -8.97 -5.67
C HIS A 31 10.19 -9.49 -6.87
N LYS A 32 8.87 -9.57 -6.74
CA LYS A 32 7.98 -10.15 -7.78
C LYS A 32 7.10 -9.11 -8.46
N GLU A 33 7.06 -7.90 -7.93
CA GLU A 33 6.16 -6.83 -8.36
C GLU A 33 4.67 -7.23 -8.27
N ASP A 34 4.36 -8.14 -7.34
CA ASP A 34 3.00 -8.59 -7.03
C ASP A 34 2.44 -7.82 -5.82
N TYR A 35 1.13 -7.73 -5.75
CA TYR A 35 0.39 -7.06 -4.67
C TYR A 35 -0.30 -8.09 -3.79
N LEU A 36 -0.36 -7.82 -2.48
CA LEU A 36 -1.07 -8.69 -1.55
C LEU A 36 -2.55 -8.71 -1.91
N PHE A 37 -3.09 -9.88 -2.21
CA PHE A 37 -4.50 -10.08 -2.55
C PHE A 37 -5.33 -10.44 -1.32
N LYS A 38 -4.84 -11.38 -0.52
CA LYS A 38 -5.48 -11.89 0.70
C LYS A 38 -4.43 -12.39 1.68
N TYR A 39 -4.74 -12.35 2.96
CA TYR A 39 -3.95 -12.99 3.99
C TYR A 39 -4.86 -13.49 5.12
N SER A 40 -4.36 -14.41 5.95
CA SER A 40 -4.93 -14.67 7.28
C SER A 40 -3.95 -14.23 8.36
N GLY A 41 -4.47 -13.52 9.37
CA GLY A 41 -3.69 -13.03 10.52
C GLY A 41 -4.33 -13.42 11.86
N GLU A 42 -3.47 -13.60 12.86
CA GLU A 42 -3.61 -13.90 14.31
C GLU A 42 -4.61 -14.98 14.78
N SER A 43 -5.76 -15.12 14.14
CA SER A 43 -6.85 -16.02 14.52
C SER A 43 -6.81 -17.39 13.83
N SER A 44 -5.90 -17.58 12.88
CA SER A 44 -5.68 -18.85 12.18
C SER A 44 -4.36 -19.46 12.63
N ASN A 45 -4.37 -20.76 12.95
CA ASN A 45 -3.18 -21.55 13.33
C ASN A 45 -2.07 -21.62 12.25
N ALA A 46 -2.29 -21.03 11.07
CA ALA A 46 -1.31 -20.88 10.02
C ALA A 46 -1.44 -19.48 9.39
N LEU A 47 -0.31 -18.80 9.19
CA LEU A 47 -0.22 -17.60 8.37
C LEU A 47 -0.23 -18.02 6.90
N PHE A 48 -1.16 -17.50 6.10
CA PHE A 48 -1.07 -17.61 4.64
C PHE A 48 -1.20 -16.24 3.99
N SER A 49 -0.60 -16.13 2.80
CA SER A 49 -0.67 -14.94 1.94
C SER A 49 -0.91 -15.37 0.51
N GLN A 50 -1.80 -14.68 -0.18
CA GLN A 50 -2.01 -14.81 -1.62
C GLN A 50 -1.66 -13.48 -2.28
N TRP A 51 -0.96 -13.53 -3.40
CA TRP A 51 -0.47 -12.38 -4.16
C TRP A 51 -1.12 -12.32 -5.54
N THR A 52 -1.14 -11.15 -6.16
CA THR A 52 -1.69 -10.91 -7.50
C THR A 52 -0.82 -9.92 -8.27
N PRO A 53 -0.58 -10.12 -9.58
CA PRO A 53 0.22 -9.18 -10.37
C PRO A 53 -0.51 -7.86 -10.67
N SER A 54 -1.81 -7.77 -10.40
CA SER A 54 -2.65 -6.62 -10.75
C SER A 54 -3.07 -5.84 -9.50
N PRO A 55 -2.69 -4.54 -9.39
CA PRO A 55 -3.04 -3.72 -8.23
C PRO A 55 -4.56 -3.50 -8.11
N GLU A 56 -5.31 -3.65 -9.20
CA GLU A 56 -6.79 -3.60 -9.21
C GLU A 56 -7.39 -4.65 -8.28
N PHE A 57 -6.78 -5.82 -8.17
CA PHE A 57 -7.28 -6.90 -7.31
C PHE A 57 -6.67 -6.89 -5.92
N SER A 58 -5.61 -6.13 -5.68
CA SER A 58 -4.92 -6.05 -4.38
C SER A 58 -5.87 -5.73 -3.21
N LEU A 59 -5.48 -6.12 -2.00
CA LEU A 59 -6.12 -5.72 -0.77
C LEU A 59 -5.76 -4.26 -0.47
N LYS A 60 -6.78 -3.43 -0.26
CA LYS A 60 -6.62 -2.02 0.11
C LYS A 60 -6.83 -1.85 1.61
N PHE A 61 -5.82 -1.32 2.27
CA PHE A 61 -5.87 -0.93 3.67
C PHE A 61 -6.29 0.53 3.77
N SER A 62 -7.19 0.84 4.70
CA SER A 62 -7.66 2.22 4.90
C SER A 62 -6.63 3.11 5.61
N ARG A 63 -5.64 2.51 6.28
CA ARG A 63 -4.57 3.20 7.03
C ARG A 63 -3.24 2.54 6.76
N TYR A 64 -2.17 3.35 6.71
CA TYR A 64 -0.81 2.87 6.51
C TYR A 64 -0.41 1.87 7.59
N LYS A 65 -0.67 2.20 8.86
CA LYS A 65 -0.34 1.34 10.00
C LYS A 65 -0.91 -0.07 9.86
N LEU A 66 -2.14 -0.23 9.39
CA LEU A 66 -2.73 -1.57 9.19
C LEU A 66 -1.99 -2.39 8.14
N ALA A 67 -1.45 -1.75 7.10
CA ALA A 67 -0.62 -2.44 6.11
C ALA A 67 0.77 -2.76 6.67
N SER A 68 1.37 -1.84 7.43
CA SER A 68 2.65 -2.08 8.11
C SER A 68 2.56 -3.22 9.13
N ASP A 69 1.53 -3.25 9.97
CA ASP A 69 1.34 -4.31 10.98
C ASP A 69 1.26 -5.70 10.32
N VAL A 70 0.76 -5.80 9.08
CA VAL A 70 0.76 -7.04 8.29
C VAL A 70 2.17 -7.39 7.80
N ILE A 71 2.96 -6.42 7.33
CA ILE A 71 4.37 -6.65 6.98
C ILE A 71 5.14 -7.17 8.20
N ASP A 72 4.90 -6.58 9.37
CA ASP A 72 5.55 -6.95 10.63
C ASP A 72 5.14 -8.36 11.06
N SER A 73 3.85 -8.69 11.01
CA SER A 73 3.32 -10.01 11.38
C SER A 73 3.86 -11.16 10.54
N PHE A 74 4.26 -10.88 9.29
CA PHE A 74 4.84 -11.85 8.38
C PHE A 74 6.37 -11.71 8.22
N GLU A 75 7.00 -10.78 8.95
CA GLU A 75 8.43 -10.47 8.89
C GLU A 75 8.91 -10.14 7.46
N TRP A 76 8.13 -9.36 6.71
CA TRP A 76 8.40 -9.04 5.30
C TRP A 76 9.20 -7.75 5.07
N HIS A 77 9.85 -7.19 6.09
CA HIS A 77 10.50 -5.88 6.02
C HIS A 77 11.48 -5.70 4.84
N ASP A 78 12.18 -6.77 4.44
CA ASP A 78 13.15 -6.73 3.33
C ASP A 78 12.56 -7.11 1.97
N LYS A 79 11.30 -7.53 1.93
CA LYS A 79 10.67 -8.15 0.75
C LYS A 79 9.42 -7.43 0.29
N ALA A 80 8.76 -6.69 1.18
CA ALA A 80 7.52 -6.01 0.88
C ALA A 80 7.57 -4.55 1.32
N ALA A 81 6.88 -3.70 0.57
CA ALA A 81 6.72 -2.30 0.88
C ALA A 81 5.23 -1.93 0.86
N VAL A 82 4.85 -0.99 1.71
CA VAL A 82 3.54 -0.34 1.62
C VAL A 82 3.63 0.75 0.54
N LEU A 83 2.70 0.72 -0.39
CA LEU A 83 2.52 1.73 -1.42
C LEU A 83 1.18 2.44 -1.24
N ILE A 84 1.08 3.67 -1.71
CA ILE A 84 -0.20 4.38 -1.78
C ILE A 84 -0.89 4.09 -3.12
N ALA A 85 -2.18 3.79 -3.07
CA ALA A 85 -2.98 3.49 -4.25
C ALA A 85 -3.98 4.62 -4.52
N PHE A 86 -4.11 4.96 -5.80
CA PHE A 86 -5.13 5.87 -6.30
C PHE A 86 -5.96 5.20 -7.39
N GLU A 87 -7.27 5.41 -7.36
CA GLU A 87 -8.22 4.81 -8.30
C GLU A 87 -8.85 5.86 -9.22
N ASN A 88 -8.97 5.51 -10.49
CA ASN A 88 -9.84 6.17 -11.44
C ASN A 88 -10.63 5.14 -12.24
N ARG A 89 -11.93 5.00 -11.92
CA ARG A 89 -12.87 4.02 -12.49
C ARG A 89 -12.45 2.56 -12.29
N LYS A 90 -11.58 2.04 -13.16
CA LYS A 90 -11.12 0.64 -13.16
C LYS A 90 -9.59 0.53 -13.21
N GLN A 91 -8.89 1.65 -13.07
CA GLN A 91 -7.43 1.70 -13.10
C GLN A 91 -6.91 2.08 -11.72
N ILE A 92 -5.94 1.33 -11.22
CA ILE A 92 -5.21 1.67 -10.01
C ILE A 92 -3.80 2.14 -10.38
N ALA A 93 -3.46 3.35 -9.94
CA ALA A 93 -2.08 3.82 -9.92
C ALA A 93 -1.51 3.61 -8.52
N VAL A 94 -0.34 2.98 -8.43
CA VAL A 94 0.39 2.82 -7.16
C VAL A 94 1.63 3.70 -7.17
N CYS A 95 1.99 4.25 -6.02
CA CYS A 95 3.18 5.06 -5.87
C CYS A 95 3.93 4.67 -4.59
N GLU A 96 5.26 4.69 -4.67
CA GLU A 96 6.11 4.52 -3.50
C GLU A 96 5.95 5.69 -2.52
N ILE A 97 5.95 5.37 -1.23
CA ILE A 97 5.88 6.36 -0.16
C ILE A 97 7.33 6.78 0.17
N PRO A 98 7.71 8.06 -0.03
CA PRO A 98 9.02 8.55 0.39
C PRO A 98 9.24 8.35 1.89
N SER A 99 10.47 8.03 2.27
CA SER A 99 10.85 7.76 3.67
C SER A 99 10.68 8.98 4.59
N ASP A 100 10.64 10.19 4.04
CA ASP A 100 10.39 11.45 4.74
C ASP A 100 8.89 11.77 4.93
N PHE A 101 7.99 10.95 4.39
CA PHE A 101 6.56 11.15 4.46
C PHE A 101 5.99 10.63 5.79
N LEU A 102 5.39 11.51 6.59
CA LEU A 102 4.70 11.13 7.82
C LEU A 102 3.27 10.69 7.48
N LEU A 103 3.00 9.40 7.60
CA LEU A 103 1.66 8.83 7.51
C LEU A 103 1.15 8.60 8.94
N GLU A 104 0.24 9.48 9.40
CA GLU A 104 -0.45 9.35 10.70
C GLU A 104 -1.48 8.21 10.70
#